data_AF-A0A7C1ABG2-F1
#
_entry.id   AF-A0A7C1ABG2-F1
#
_cell.length_a   1.000
_cell.length_b   1.000
_cell.length_c   1.000
_cell.angle_alpha   90.00
_cell.angle_beta   90.00
_cell.angle_gamma   90.00
#
_symmetry.space_group_name_H-M   'P 1'
#
loop_
_entity.id
_entity.type
_entity.pdbx_description
1 polymer ?
#
loop_
_entity_poly.entity_id
_entity_poly.type
_entity_poly.pdbx_seq_one_letter_code
_entity_poly.pdbx_strand_id
1 'polypeptide(L)'
;MKSKFSKARLIFLYVFITLAWIILLARLGTIQLVHGSEYGEKARAQSSGKTKVQAERGIIYDRTGREVAINVVGSSLSAYPRNKSEIAEIYRYLDRINNWKSGTSRNKYRLKPEKFKWIKRNLPDNLAAQIARDSVPGLYLRKGQRRDYPFDEVGRQILGNTDIDYRGLSGLEYSHDSLLAGLPGLIDFLRDGKNKTYNLREVPLVKPVTGKSIVLTLDWYFQEIVEDELKSAVKEFNALSGTAVFLDCHTGEILAAADFVDDSSSNILKLRAISDCFEPGSVLKIVTAAALLDENLVDLDEKVYCEKGLWRCGRRRLH
;
A
#
# COMPACT_ATOMS: atom_id res chain seq x y z
N MET A 1 24.19 70.56 56.10
CA MET A 1 22.89 69.83 56.03
C MET A 1 23.02 68.60 55.14
N LYS A 2 23.29 67.42 55.70
CA LYS A 2 23.32 66.16 54.93
C LYS A 2 21.89 65.73 54.60
N SER A 3 21.59 65.66 53.30
CA SER A 3 20.33 65.22 52.70
C SER A 3 19.68 64.03 53.43
N LYS A 4 18.67 64.30 54.26
CA LYS A 4 17.78 63.25 54.84
C LYS A 4 16.76 62.74 53.81
N PHE A 5 16.51 63.49 52.73
CA PHE A 5 15.55 63.11 51.67
C PHE A 5 16.08 62.03 50.71
N SER A 6 17.40 61.83 50.58
CA SER A 6 17.95 60.77 49.71
C SER A 6 17.83 59.37 50.31
N LYS A 7 17.96 59.23 51.64
CA LYS A 7 17.89 57.92 52.32
C LYS A 7 16.48 57.35 52.36
N ALA A 8 15.47 58.18 52.62
CA ALA A 8 14.07 57.73 52.65
C ALA A 8 13.57 57.28 51.27
N ARG A 9 13.94 58.01 50.20
CA ARG A 9 13.65 57.61 48.80
C ARG A 9 14.34 56.30 48.41
N LEU A 10 15.58 56.10 48.88
CA LEU A 10 16.36 54.90 48.61
C LEU A 10 15.81 53.68 49.36
N ILE A 11 15.35 53.85 50.61
CA ILE A 11 14.65 52.81 51.38
C ILE A 11 13.31 52.45 50.72
N PHE A 12 12.53 53.45 50.30
CA PHE A 12 11.27 53.22 49.59
C PHE A 12 11.49 52.43 48.29
N LEU A 13 12.49 52.81 47.50
CA LEU A 13 12.87 52.08 46.29
C LEU A 13 13.29 50.64 46.59
N TYR A 14 14.07 50.42 47.66
CA TYR A 14 14.51 49.10 48.07
C TYR A 14 13.34 48.21 48.52
N VAL A 15 12.42 48.75 49.32
CA VAL A 15 11.19 48.07 49.75
C VAL A 15 10.30 47.75 48.55
N PHE A 16 10.17 48.68 47.60
CA PHE A 16 9.39 48.47 46.39
C PHE A 16 9.99 47.36 45.51
N ILE A 17 11.31 47.36 45.30
CA ILE A 17 12.01 46.33 44.52
C ILE A 17 11.92 44.97 45.20
N THR A 18 12.14 44.90 46.52
CA THR A 18 12.05 43.64 47.27
C THR A 18 10.63 43.08 47.26
N LEU A 19 9.61 43.92 47.42
CA LEU A 19 8.21 43.52 47.30
C LEU A 19 7.89 43.00 45.89
N ALA A 20 8.37 43.68 44.84
CA ALA A 20 8.22 43.21 43.46
C ALA A 20 8.86 41.83 43.23
N TRP A 21 10.07 41.60 43.78
CA TRP A 21 10.72 40.30 43.73
C TRP A 21 9.94 39.21 44.46
N ILE A 22 9.38 39.51 45.64
CA ILE A 22 8.54 38.56 46.39
C ILE A 22 7.30 38.18 45.57
N ILE A 23 6.65 39.14 44.92
CA ILE A 23 5.49 38.88 44.05
C ILE A 23 5.88 37.99 42.86
N LEU A 24 7.02 38.25 42.22
CA LEU A 24 7.53 37.42 41.11
C LEU A 24 7.88 36.00 41.56
N LEU A 25 8.52 35.83 42.71
CA LEU A 25 8.84 34.52 43.28
C LEU A 25 7.59 33.75 43.70
N ALA A 26 6.61 34.43 44.31
CA ALA A 26 5.31 33.85 44.63
C ALA A 26 4.60 33.39 43.35
N ARG A 27 4.61 34.22 42.30
CA ARG A 27 4.03 33.85 40.99
C ARG A 27 4.75 32.66 40.37
N LEU A 28 6.08 32.65 40.36
CA LEU A 28 6.88 31.53 39.87
C LEU A 28 6.57 30.24 40.64
N GLY A 29 6.48 30.33 41.97
CA GLY A 29 6.07 29.22 42.84
C GLY A 29 4.68 28.70 42.52
N THR A 30 3.69 29.57 42.29
CA THR A 30 2.34 29.13 41.87
C THR A 30 2.34 28.43 40.51
N ILE A 31 3.21 28.85 39.58
CA ILE A 31 3.31 28.21 38.26
C ILE A 31 4.01 26.85 38.37
N GLN A 32 5.09 26.75 39.16
CA GLN A 32 5.87 25.52 39.27
C GLN A 32 5.27 24.47 40.22
N LEU A 33 4.71 24.89 41.37
CA LEU A 33 4.22 23.98 42.41
C LEU A 33 2.72 23.65 42.25
N VAL A 34 1.88 24.63 41.91
CA VAL A 34 0.42 24.41 41.81
C VAL A 34 0.03 23.93 40.41
N HIS A 35 0.56 24.57 39.37
CA HIS A 35 0.22 24.25 37.97
C HIS A 35 1.32 23.46 37.25
N GLY A 36 2.38 23.03 37.95
CA GLY A 36 3.54 22.39 37.32
C GLY A 36 3.20 21.07 36.64
N SER A 37 2.30 20.28 37.23
CA SER A 37 1.79 19.04 36.61
C SER A 37 1.00 19.33 35.35
N GLU A 38 0.07 20.28 35.39
CA GLU A 38 -0.77 20.67 34.26
C GLU A 38 0.05 21.26 33.09
N TYR A 39 0.96 22.19 33.37
CA TYR A 39 1.85 22.75 32.35
C TYR A 39 2.86 21.72 31.84
N GLY A 40 3.31 20.80 32.70
CA GLY A 40 4.15 19.67 32.32
C GLY A 40 3.45 18.71 31.37
N GLU A 41 2.18 18.37 31.61
CA GLU A 41 1.38 17.56 30.71
C GLU A 41 1.08 18.28 29.40
N LYS A 42 0.73 19.58 29.43
CA LYS A 42 0.55 20.38 28.21
C LYS A 42 1.83 20.45 27.38
N ALA A 43 2.98 20.66 28.01
CA ALA A 43 4.28 20.65 27.35
C ALA A 43 4.60 19.26 26.76
N ARG A 44 4.34 18.16 27.48
CA ARG A 44 4.49 16.80 26.97
C ARG A 44 3.53 16.50 25.83
N ALA A 45 2.27 16.93 25.89
CA ALA A 45 1.31 16.73 24.81
C ALA A 45 1.67 17.50 23.54
N GLN A 46 2.32 18.67 23.68
CA GLN A 46 2.80 19.47 22.56
C GLN A 46 4.14 18.97 22.01
N SER A 47 5.01 18.43 22.87
CA SER A 47 6.35 17.99 22.50
C SER A 47 6.44 16.50 22.17
N SER A 48 5.55 15.64 22.66
CA SER A 48 5.55 14.21 22.34
C SER A 48 4.46 13.88 21.33
N GLY A 49 4.82 13.07 20.33
CA GLY A 49 3.88 12.52 19.38
C GLY A 49 4.15 11.04 19.18
N LYS A 50 3.09 10.31 18.79
CA LYS A 50 3.20 8.92 18.37
C LYS A 50 3.06 8.86 16.86
N THR A 51 3.94 8.14 16.18
CA THR A 51 3.72 7.79 14.78
C THR A 51 3.70 6.28 14.60
N LYS A 52 2.86 5.82 13.68
CA LYS A 52 2.74 4.41 13.35
C LYS A 52 3.94 4.00 12.49
N VAL A 53 4.53 2.87 12.82
CA VAL A 53 5.49 2.19 11.95
C VAL A 53 4.75 1.05 11.28
N GLN A 54 4.70 1.08 9.95
CA GLN A 54 4.02 0.03 9.19
C GLN A 54 4.72 -1.31 9.43
N ALA A 55 3.93 -2.38 9.58
CA ALA A 55 4.46 -3.73 9.64
C ALA A 55 4.81 -4.25 8.25
N GLU A 56 5.72 -5.22 8.20
CA GLU A 56 6.00 -5.93 6.97
C GLU A 56 4.81 -6.83 6.63
N ARG A 57 4.42 -6.82 5.35
CA ARG A 57 3.31 -7.65 4.87
C ARG A 57 3.76 -9.10 4.71
N GLY A 58 2.90 -10.08 4.96
CA GLY A 58 3.22 -11.50 4.75
C GLY A 58 3.64 -11.79 3.30
N ILE A 59 4.60 -12.70 3.10
CA ILE A 59 5.03 -13.13 1.75
C ILE A 59 4.00 -14.12 1.21
N ILE A 60 3.74 -14.08 -0.10
CA ILE A 60 2.93 -15.10 -0.78
C ILE A 60 3.88 -16.05 -1.50
N TYR A 61 3.74 -17.34 -1.23
CA TYR A 61 4.50 -18.41 -1.89
C TYR A 61 3.59 -19.24 -2.79
N ASP A 62 4.14 -19.76 -3.88
CA ASP A 62 3.50 -20.83 -4.65
C ASP A 62 3.60 -22.18 -3.90
N ARG A 63 3.01 -23.23 -4.47
CA ARG A 63 3.03 -24.58 -3.88
C ARG A 63 4.44 -25.19 -3.75
N THR A 64 5.40 -24.72 -4.55
CA THR A 64 6.79 -25.19 -4.58
C THR A 64 7.70 -24.40 -3.64
N GLY A 65 7.18 -23.36 -2.98
CA GLY A 65 7.92 -22.46 -2.09
C GLY A 65 8.54 -21.25 -2.78
N ARG A 66 8.19 -20.99 -4.04
CA ARG A 66 8.64 -19.83 -4.82
C ARG A 66 7.95 -18.57 -4.35
N GLU A 67 8.71 -17.49 -4.16
CA GLU A 67 8.18 -16.20 -3.71
C GLU A 67 7.49 -15.48 -4.87
N VAL A 68 6.16 -15.29 -4.78
CA VAL A 68 5.35 -14.70 -5.86
C VAL A 68 4.84 -13.30 -5.53
N ALA A 69 4.80 -12.94 -4.25
CA ALA A 69 4.63 -11.55 -3.80
C ALA A 69 5.49 -11.26 -2.56
N ILE A 70 6.40 -10.31 -2.71
CA ILE A 70 7.43 -9.98 -1.71
C ILE A 70 7.41 -8.51 -1.33
N ASN A 71 8.10 -8.16 -0.25
CA ASN A 71 8.34 -6.77 0.11
C ASN A 71 9.78 -6.41 -0.25
N VAL A 72 9.94 -5.37 -1.06
CA VAL A 72 11.26 -4.82 -1.38
C VAL A 72 11.40 -3.43 -0.78
N VAL A 73 12.63 -3.04 -0.43
CA VAL A 73 12.91 -1.70 0.06
C VAL A 73 12.92 -0.74 -1.12
N GLY A 74 12.04 0.25 -1.11
CA GLY A 74 11.95 1.30 -2.11
C GLY A 74 12.29 2.67 -1.55
N SER A 75 12.80 3.57 -2.38
CA SER A 75 13.07 4.96 -1.98
C SER A 75 11.93 5.88 -2.43
N SER A 76 11.45 6.74 -1.54
CA SER A 76 10.45 7.77 -1.87
C SER A 76 11.03 9.17 -1.68
N LEU A 77 10.76 10.06 -2.63
CA LEU A 77 11.21 11.45 -2.60
C LEU A 77 10.20 12.35 -1.92
N SER A 78 10.68 13.10 -0.94
CA SER A 78 9.93 14.14 -0.26
C SER A 78 10.67 15.48 -0.32
N ALA A 79 9.91 16.57 -0.28
CA ALA A 79 10.42 17.92 -0.18
C ALA A 79 10.03 18.54 1.17
N TYR A 80 10.99 19.15 1.83
CA TYR A 80 10.81 20.00 3.01
C TYR A 80 11.79 21.18 2.91
N PRO A 81 11.44 22.21 2.11
CA PRO A 81 12.30 23.38 1.93
C PRO A 81 12.19 24.33 3.13
N ARG A 82 13.31 24.87 3.61
CA ARG A 82 13.34 25.84 4.73
C ARG A 82 13.09 27.26 4.28
N ASN A 83 13.51 27.62 3.08
CA ASN A 83 13.43 28.98 2.56
C ASN A 83 13.00 29.02 1.08
N LYS A 84 12.71 30.21 0.56
CA LYS A 84 12.28 30.39 -0.84
C LYS A 84 13.40 30.10 -1.86
N SER A 85 14.67 30.20 -1.46
CA SER A 85 15.82 29.89 -2.33
C SER A 85 15.88 28.40 -2.64
N GLU A 86 15.77 27.56 -1.61
CA GLU A 86 15.68 26.09 -1.73
C GLU A 86 14.51 25.69 -2.63
N ILE A 87 13.35 26.34 -2.51
CA ILE A 87 12.20 26.07 -3.39
C ILE A 87 12.56 26.25 -4.87
N ALA A 88 13.27 27.34 -5.21
CA ALA A 88 13.68 27.60 -6.60
C ALA A 88 14.70 26.59 -7.11
N GLU A 89 15.61 26.13 -6.25
CA GLU A 89 16.59 25.09 -6.56
C GLU A 89 15.94 23.72 -6.77
N ILE A 90 15.03 23.33 -5.87
CA ILE A 90 14.26 22.08 -5.99
C ILE A 90 13.49 22.05 -7.31
N TYR A 91 12.83 23.14 -7.72
CA TYR A 91 12.12 23.16 -8.99
C TYR A 91 13.04 23.02 -10.20
N ARG A 92 14.16 23.74 -10.24
CA ARG A 92 15.16 23.60 -11.32
C ARG A 92 15.66 22.16 -11.41
N TYR A 93 15.92 21.54 -10.27
CA TYR A 93 16.37 20.16 -10.20
C TYR A 93 15.31 19.17 -10.70
N LEU A 94 14.07 19.30 -10.23
CA LEU A 94 12.95 18.42 -10.61
C LEU A 94 12.60 18.56 -12.09
N ASP A 95 12.66 19.77 -12.65
CA ASP A 95 12.42 19.98 -14.08
C ASP A 95 13.55 19.32 -14.91
N ARG A 96 14.81 19.46 -14.48
CA ARG A 96 15.96 18.83 -15.15
C ARG A 96 15.89 17.30 -15.14
N ILE A 97 15.61 16.68 -13.99
CA ILE A 97 15.67 15.22 -13.86
C ILE A 97 14.51 14.51 -14.58
N ASN A 98 13.37 15.19 -14.76
CA ASN A 98 12.22 14.66 -15.48
C ASN A 98 12.13 15.16 -16.93
N ASN A 99 13.15 15.90 -17.41
CA ASN A 99 13.13 16.56 -18.73
C ASN A 99 11.87 17.42 -18.98
N TRP A 100 11.38 18.12 -17.94
CA TRP A 100 10.23 19.00 -18.05
C TRP A 100 10.62 20.41 -18.48
N LYS A 101 9.66 21.15 -19.04
CA LYS A 101 9.81 22.58 -19.28
C LYS A 101 9.97 23.31 -17.93
N SER A 102 10.82 24.33 -17.91
CA SER A 102 11.07 25.13 -16.71
C SER A 102 9.76 25.69 -16.14
N GLY A 103 9.48 25.42 -14.87
CA GLY A 103 8.28 25.86 -14.17
C GLY A 103 7.13 24.84 -14.11
N THR A 104 7.22 23.71 -14.80
CA THR A 104 6.21 22.63 -14.71
C THR A 104 6.13 22.07 -13.29
N SER A 105 7.26 21.81 -12.64
CA SER A 105 7.31 21.35 -11.24
C SER A 105 6.70 22.35 -10.26
N ARG A 106 6.81 23.66 -10.52
CA ARG A 106 6.21 24.72 -9.71
C ARG A 106 4.69 24.63 -9.70
N ASN A 107 4.08 24.46 -10.87
CA ASN A 107 2.63 24.34 -11.00
C ASN A 107 2.10 23.03 -10.40
N LYS A 108 2.87 21.93 -10.55
CA LYS A 108 2.51 20.60 -10.04
C LYS A 108 2.59 20.50 -8.53
N TYR A 109 3.71 20.91 -7.93
CA TYR A 109 3.96 20.67 -6.51
C TYR A 109 3.64 21.85 -5.59
N ARG A 110 3.65 23.11 -6.07
CA ARG A 110 3.26 24.28 -5.25
C ARG A 110 3.85 24.25 -3.82
N LEU A 111 5.15 23.99 -3.73
CA LEU A 111 5.92 23.89 -2.49
C LEU A 111 5.82 25.17 -1.66
N LYS A 112 5.79 25.02 -0.34
CA LYS A 112 5.78 26.11 0.64
C LYS A 112 6.91 25.90 1.65
N PRO A 113 7.52 26.98 2.18
CA PRO A 113 8.54 26.86 3.21
C PRO A 113 8.00 26.12 4.45
N GLU A 114 8.86 25.31 5.06
CA GLU A 114 8.60 24.53 6.28
C GLU A 114 7.38 23.60 6.19
N LYS A 115 6.97 23.23 4.98
CA LYS A 115 5.89 22.28 4.74
C LYS A 115 6.39 21.05 4.02
N PHE A 116 6.10 19.90 4.61
CA PHE A 116 6.39 18.60 4.04
C PHE A 116 5.47 18.32 2.85
N LYS A 117 6.04 17.82 1.74
CA LYS A 117 5.28 17.36 0.58
C LYS A 117 5.94 16.15 -0.07
N TRP A 118 5.14 15.13 -0.38
CA TRP A 118 5.57 14.02 -1.22
C TRP A 118 5.73 14.49 -2.67
N ILE A 119 6.86 14.17 -3.29
CA ILE A 119 7.14 14.48 -4.70
C ILE A 119 6.84 13.26 -5.56
N LYS A 120 7.48 12.13 -5.24
CA LYS A 120 7.29 10.86 -5.94
C LYS A 120 7.53 9.73 -4.96
N ARG A 121 6.56 8.82 -4.85
CA ARG A 121 6.74 7.56 -4.12
C ARG A 121 7.32 6.50 -5.07
N ASN A 122 8.02 5.52 -4.51
CA ASN A 122 8.61 4.41 -5.24
C ASN A 122 9.48 4.85 -6.45
N LEU A 123 10.60 5.49 -6.15
CA LEU A 123 11.62 5.80 -7.14
C LEU A 123 12.38 4.53 -7.54
N PRO A 124 12.67 4.36 -8.84
CA PRO A 124 13.71 3.44 -9.29
C PRO A 124 15.04 3.69 -8.57
N ASP A 125 15.77 2.62 -8.27
CA ASP A 125 16.99 2.70 -7.47
C ASP A 125 18.09 3.54 -8.14
N ASN A 126 18.19 3.48 -9.46
CA ASN A 126 19.12 4.31 -10.24
C ASN A 126 18.84 5.81 -10.05
N LEU A 127 17.57 6.20 -10.07
CA LEU A 127 17.11 7.57 -9.90
C LEU A 127 17.28 8.02 -8.44
N ALA A 128 16.97 7.14 -7.48
CA ALA A 128 17.21 7.42 -6.07
C ALA A 128 18.71 7.62 -5.78
N ALA A 129 19.59 6.79 -6.35
CA ALA A 129 21.04 6.94 -6.22
C ALA A 129 21.56 8.24 -6.86
N GLN A 130 21.00 8.65 -8.00
CA GLN A 130 21.32 9.94 -8.60
C GLN A 130 20.92 11.11 -7.69
N ILE A 131 19.68 11.11 -7.17
CA ILE A 131 19.20 12.16 -6.27
C ILE A 131 20.00 12.21 -4.97
N ALA A 132 20.40 11.05 -4.44
CA ALA A 132 21.26 10.96 -3.26
C ALA A 132 22.62 11.61 -3.52
N ARG A 133 23.23 11.37 -4.69
CA ARG A 133 24.52 11.98 -5.08
C ARG A 133 24.41 13.49 -5.25
N ASP A 134 23.34 13.97 -5.87
CA ASP A 134 23.14 15.40 -6.14
C ASP A 134 22.88 16.21 -4.87
N SER A 135 22.42 15.56 -3.77
CA SER A 135 22.31 16.15 -2.42
C SER A 135 21.65 17.53 -2.37
N VAL A 136 20.55 17.70 -3.11
CA VAL A 136 19.85 18.99 -3.22
C VAL A 136 19.21 19.38 -1.88
N PRO A 137 19.51 20.58 -1.34
CA PRO A 137 18.92 21.05 -0.10
C PRO A 137 17.38 21.06 -0.13
N GLY A 138 16.77 20.55 0.93
CA GLY A 138 15.31 20.48 1.06
C GLY A 138 14.66 19.30 0.33
N LEU A 139 15.40 18.48 -0.42
CA LEU A 139 14.95 17.15 -0.88
C LEU A 139 15.47 16.06 0.05
N TYR A 140 14.58 15.11 0.37
CA TYR A 140 14.88 14.01 1.26
C TYR A 140 14.36 12.70 0.67
N LEU A 141 15.27 11.74 0.54
CA LEU A 141 14.93 10.36 0.24
C LEU A 141 14.57 9.64 1.53
N ARG A 142 13.39 9.02 1.53
CA ARG A 142 12.89 8.20 2.63
C ARG A 142 12.82 6.77 2.13
N LYS A 143 13.51 5.86 2.81
CA LYS A 143 13.35 4.43 2.59
C LYS A 143 12.00 4.01 3.14
N GLY A 144 11.23 3.31 2.33
CA GLY A 144 10.04 2.57 2.72
C GLY A 144 10.14 1.17 2.15
N GLN A 145 9.15 0.33 2.40
CA GLN A 145 9.02 -0.89 1.64
C GLN A 145 8.08 -0.63 0.44
N ARG A 146 7.87 -1.62 -0.39
CA ARG A 146 6.77 -1.69 -1.35
C ARG A 146 6.48 -3.14 -1.62
N ARG A 147 5.25 -3.42 -2.04
CA ARG A 147 4.91 -4.72 -2.57
C ARG A 147 5.49 -4.87 -3.97
N ASP A 148 6.15 -5.99 -4.21
CA ASP A 148 6.76 -6.34 -5.49
C ASP A 148 6.32 -7.74 -5.88
N TYR A 149 6.16 -7.95 -7.19
CA TYR A 149 5.62 -9.16 -7.79
C TYR A 149 6.65 -9.63 -8.81
N PRO A 150 7.55 -10.56 -8.46
CA PRO A 150 8.73 -10.87 -9.27
C PRO A 150 8.43 -11.33 -10.70
N PHE A 151 7.23 -11.84 -10.95
CA PHE A 151 6.78 -12.37 -12.23
C PHE A 151 5.88 -11.40 -13.02
N ASP A 152 5.88 -10.12 -12.64
CA ASP A 152 5.16 -9.04 -13.31
C ASP A 152 3.68 -9.35 -13.63
N GLU A 153 3.36 -9.71 -14.88
CA GLU A 153 1.99 -9.95 -15.35
C GLU A 153 1.49 -11.36 -14.97
N VAL A 154 2.39 -12.34 -14.85
CA VAL A 154 2.03 -13.74 -14.61
C VAL A 154 1.30 -13.87 -13.28
N GLY A 155 0.11 -14.46 -13.30
CA GLY A 155 -0.71 -14.68 -12.11
C GLY A 155 -1.22 -13.39 -11.45
N ARG A 156 -1.04 -12.22 -12.08
CA ARG A 156 -1.41 -10.93 -11.49
C ARG A 156 -2.92 -10.81 -11.23
N GLN A 157 -3.73 -11.40 -12.11
CA GLN A 157 -5.18 -11.55 -11.94
C GLN A 157 -5.59 -12.34 -10.69
N ILE A 158 -4.74 -13.26 -10.23
CA ILE A 158 -4.95 -14.04 -9.01
C ILE A 158 -4.45 -13.27 -7.79
N LEU A 159 -3.19 -12.82 -7.82
CA LEU A 159 -2.57 -12.10 -6.69
C LEU A 159 -3.29 -10.78 -6.41
N GLY A 160 -3.64 -10.05 -7.46
CA GLY A 160 -4.15 -8.71 -7.41
C GLY A 160 -3.05 -7.68 -7.20
N ASN A 161 -3.37 -6.61 -6.47
CA ASN A 161 -2.47 -5.50 -6.22
C ASN A 161 -2.70 -4.89 -4.83
N THR A 162 -1.74 -4.09 -4.39
CA THR A 162 -1.79 -3.32 -3.15
C THR A 162 -1.69 -1.83 -3.43
N ASP A 163 -2.23 -1.02 -2.53
CA ASP A 163 -2.04 0.43 -2.54
C ASP A 163 -0.64 0.82 -2.02
N ILE A 164 -0.30 2.11 -2.17
CA ILE A 164 0.90 2.75 -1.62
C ILE A 164 1.02 2.65 -0.09
N ASP A 165 -0.08 2.37 0.59
CA ASP A 165 -0.17 2.15 2.03
C ASP A 165 -0.32 0.64 2.38
N TYR A 166 0.05 -0.26 1.45
CA TYR A 166 0.14 -1.72 1.61
C TYR A 166 -1.16 -2.45 1.95
N ARG A 167 -2.29 -1.81 1.64
CA ARG A 167 -3.60 -2.45 1.71
C ARG A 167 -3.87 -3.19 0.42
N GLY A 168 -4.33 -4.43 0.52
CA GLY A 168 -4.81 -5.18 -0.64
C GLY A 168 -6.00 -4.47 -1.29
N LEU A 169 -5.99 -4.39 -2.62
CA LEU A 169 -7.05 -3.74 -3.42
C LEU A 169 -7.82 -4.75 -4.27
N SER A 170 -7.19 -5.85 -4.68
CA SER A 170 -7.81 -6.89 -5.49
C SER A 170 -7.22 -8.27 -5.20
N GLY A 171 -7.85 -9.32 -5.74
CA GLY A 171 -7.34 -10.69 -5.73
C GLY A 171 -7.09 -11.27 -4.33
N LEU A 172 -6.04 -12.08 -4.24
CA LEU A 172 -5.56 -12.68 -2.99
C LEU A 172 -5.08 -11.63 -1.99
N GLU A 173 -4.47 -10.54 -2.47
CA GLU A 173 -4.03 -9.44 -1.63
C GLU A 173 -5.19 -8.80 -0.86
N TYR A 174 -6.35 -8.62 -1.50
CA TYR A 174 -7.55 -8.10 -0.84
C TYR A 174 -8.22 -9.14 0.07
N SER A 175 -8.46 -10.34 -0.45
CA SER A 175 -9.19 -11.38 0.30
C SER A 175 -8.45 -11.82 1.56
N HIS A 176 -7.12 -11.81 1.55
CA HIS A 176 -6.27 -12.21 2.68
C HIS A 176 -5.59 -11.02 3.37
N ASP A 177 -6.07 -9.78 3.16
CA ASP A 177 -5.45 -8.57 3.72
C ASP A 177 -5.33 -8.63 5.25
N SER A 178 -6.31 -9.21 5.93
CA SER A 178 -6.32 -9.37 7.40
C SER A 178 -5.19 -10.26 7.92
N LEU A 179 -4.76 -11.25 7.14
CA LEU A 179 -3.65 -12.14 7.49
C LEU A 179 -2.31 -11.53 7.06
N LEU A 180 -2.29 -10.92 5.88
CA LEU A 180 -1.08 -10.39 5.25
C LEU A 180 -0.62 -9.07 5.86
N ALA A 181 -1.50 -8.15 6.28
CA ALA A 181 -1.12 -6.78 6.66
C ALA A 181 -0.25 -6.65 7.92
N GLY A 182 -0.33 -7.64 8.84
CA GLY A 182 0.35 -7.57 10.13
C GLY A 182 -0.22 -6.49 11.06
N LEU A 183 0.48 -6.22 12.17
CA LEU A 183 0.08 -5.22 13.16
C LEU A 183 1.09 -4.07 13.22
N PRO A 184 0.69 -2.82 12.95
CA PRO A 184 1.61 -1.69 12.95
C PRO A 184 2.16 -1.41 14.36
N GLY A 185 3.44 -1.06 14.42
CA GLY A 185 4.11 -0.63 15.63
C GLY A 185 3.86 0.85 15.94
N LEU A 186 4.31 1.29 17.12
CA LEU A 186 4.25 2.69 17.56
C LEU A 186 5.65 3.15 17.96
N ILE A 187 6.08 4.30 17.44
CA ILE A 187 7.29 5.00 17.89
C ILE A 187 6.90 6.33 18.52
N ASP A 188 7.54 6.67 19.65
CA ASP A 188 7.42 7.96 20.29
C ASP A 188 8.51 8.91 19.73
N PHE A 189 8.12 10.10 19.31
CA PHE A 189 9.04 11.16 18.91
C PHE A 189 8.83 12.39 19.77
N LEU A 190 9.93 13.08 20.10
CA LEU A 190 9.89 14.44 20.62
C LEU A 190 9.91 15.42 19.45
N ARG A 191 9.24 16.55 19.64
CA ARG A 191 9.17 17.69 18.74
C ARG A 191 9.55 18.92 19.55
N ASP A 192 10.63 19.57 19.15
CA ASP A 192 11.06 20.84 19.72
C ASP A 192 10.11 21.98 19.27
N GLY A 193 10.15 23.13 19.96
CA GLY A 193 9.37 24.34 19.64
C GLY A 193 9.64 24.91 18.24
N LYS A 194 10.71 24.47 17.58
CA LYS A 194 11.02 24.73 16.16
C LYS A 194 10.55 23.63 15.19
N ASN A 195 9.62 22.77 15.61
CA ASN A 195 9.12 21.59 14.86
C ASN A 195 10.16 20.53 14.49
N LYS A 196 11.36 20.60 15.04
CA LYS A 196 12.39 19.60 14.78
C LYS A 196 12.06 18.34 15.57
N THR A 197 11.92 17.23 14.88
CA THR A 197 11.61 15.94 15.49
C THR A 197 12.89 15.21 15.87
N TYR A 198 12.90 14.65 17.07
CA TYR A 198 13.96 13.83 17.62
C TYR A 198 13.33 12.51 18.05
N ASN A 199 13.90 11.39 17.60
CA ASN A 199 13.47 10.09 18.09
C ASN A 199 13.93 9.98 19.56
N LEU A 200 12.98 9.84 20.47
CA LEU A 200 13.24 9.71 21.91
C LEU A 200 14.01 8.44 22.26
N ARG A 201 13.75 7.39 21.48
CA ARG A 201 14.30 6.05 21.64
C ARG A 201 14.57 5.48 20.26
N GLU A 202 15.69 4.77 20.12
CA GLU A 202 15.97 3.97 18.91
C GLU A 202 14.99 2.79 18.78
N VAL A 203 14.33 2.41 19.88
CA VAL A 203 13.42 1.27 19.97
C VAL A 203 11.96 1.75 19.96
N PRO A 204 11.08 1.15 19.14
CA PRO A 204 9.65 1.45 19.15
C PRO A 204 9.01 1.13 20.49
N LEU A 205 8.04 1.95 20.88
CA LEU A 205 7.19 1.73 22.06
C LEU A 205 6.44 0.38 21.92
N VAL A 206 5.99 0.08 20.71
CA VAL A 206 5.40 -1.21 20.33
C VAL A 206 6.06 -1.66 19.03
N LYS A 207 6.75 -2.80 19.04
CA LYS A 207 7.36 -3.36 17.83
C LYS A 207 6.26 -3.76 16.82
N PRO A 208 6.42 -3.44 15.53
CA PRO A 208 5.52 -3.96 14.51
C PRO A 208 5.59 -5.49 14.46
N VAL A 209 4.46 -6.14 14.22
CA VAL A 209 4.37 -7.59 14.02
C VAL A 209 4.13 -7.85 12.55
N THR A 210 5.06 -8.55 11.90
CA THR A 210 4.97 -8.95 10.49
C THR A 210 3.71 -9.78 10.25
N GLY A 211 3.07 -9.54 9.11
CA GLY A 211 1.91 -10.32 8.68
C GLY A 211 2.25 -11.78 8.41
N LYS A 212 1.24 -12.63 8.43
CA LYS A 212 1.39 -14.05 8.16
C LYS A 212 1.59 -14.27 6.67
N SER A 213 2.58 -15.09 6.33
CA SER A 213 2.76 -15.56 4.96
C SER A 213 1.73 -16.63 4.61
N ILE A 214 1.39 -16.73 3.33
CA ILE A 214 0.47 -17.75 2.80
C ILE A 214 1.18 -18.56 1.72
N VAL A 215 0.85 -19.84 1.63
CA VAL A 215 1.31 -20.76 0.58
C VAL A 215 0.09 -21.11 -0.25
N LEU A 216 0.19 -20.91 -1.57
CA LEU A 216 -0.87 -21.18 -2.51
C LEU A 216 -0.83 -22.63 -2.98
N THR A 217 -1.95 -23.11 -3.52
CA THR A 217 -2.02 -24.40 -4.24
C THR A 217 -1.50 -24.29 -5.68
N LEU A 218 -1.42 -23.05 -6.19
CA LEU A 218 -0.98 -22.73 -7.54
C LEU A 218 0.49 -23.11 -7.74
N ASP A 219 0.78 -23.67 -8.89
CA ASP A 219 2.13 -23.89 -9.38
C ASP A 219 2.50 -22.76 -10.32
N TRP A 220 3.52 -21.95 -9.97
CA TRP A 220 3.82 -20.75 -10.75
C TRP A 220 4.43 -21.05 -12.12
N TYR A 221 5.16 -22.17 -12.24
CA TYR A 221 5.70 -22.61 -13.52
C TYR A 221 4.58 -23.09 -14.44
N PHE A 222 3.61 -23.83 -13.89
CA PHE A 222 2.45 -24.26 -14.66
C PHE A 222 1.54 -23.08 -15.02
N GLN A 223 1.36 -22.11 -14.12
CA GLN A 223 0.61 -20.87 -14.38
C GLN A 223 1.18 -20.10 -15.58
N GLU A 224 2.52 -19.95 -15.64
CA GLU A 224 3.20 -19.28 -16.76
C GLU A 224 2.91 -19.97 -18.09
N ILE A 225 3.05 -21.31 -18.14
CA ILE A 225 2.74 -22.10 -19.33
C ILE A 225 1.28 -21.89 -19.76
N VAL A 226 0.34 -21.96 -18.81
CA VAL A 226 -1.09 -21.82 -19.12
C VAL A 226 -1.42 -20.44 -19.66
N GLU A 227 -0.83 -19.37 -19.11
CA GLU A 227 -1.05 -18.00 -19.61
C GLU A 227 -0.48 -17.80 -21.02
N ASP A 228 0.71 -18.32 -21.29
CA ASP A 228 1.36 -18.22 -22.61
C ASP A 228 0.62 -19.01 -23.70
N GLU A 229 0.20 -20.24 -23.39
CA GLU A 229 -0.59 -21.07 -24.31
C GLU A 229 -1.98 -20.47 -24.54
N LEU A 230 -2.64 -19.96 -23.50
CA LEU A 230 -3.94 -19.30 -23.63
C LEU A 230 -3.85 -18.05 -24.51
N LYS A 231 -2.81 -17.24 -24.32
CA LYS A 231 -2.54 -16.05 -25.16
C LYS A 231 -2.29 -16.43 -26.61
N SER A 232 -1.55 -17.52 -26.84
CA SER A 232 -1.27 -18.03 -28.18
C SER A 232 -2.54 -18.53 -28.87
N ALA A 233 -3.37 -19.31 -28.17
CA ALA A 233 -4.64 -19.80 -28.66
C ALA A 233 -5.61 -18.65 -29.01
N VAL A 234 -5.76 -17.66 -28.13
CA VAL A 234 -6.65 -16.51 -28.39
C VAL A 234 -6.24 -15.76 -29.66
N LYS A 235 -4.95 -15.58 -29.88
CA LYS A 235 -4.42 -14.93 -31.09
C LYS A 235 -4.59 -15.80 -32.34
N GLU A 236 -4.28 -17.09 -32.24
CA GLU A 236 -4.42 -18.03 -33.35
C GLU A 236 -5.86 -18.10 -33.85
N PHE A 237 -6.82 -18.20 -32.94
CA PHE A 237 -8.24 -18.26 -33.28
C PHE A 237 -8.91 -16.90 -33.47
N ASN A 238 -8.17 -15.78 -33.34
CA ASN A 238 -8.70 -14.41 -33.34
C ASN A 238 -9.92 -14.27 -32.40
N ALA A 239 -9.85 -14.90 -31.23
CA ALA A 239 -10.90 -14.83 -30.22
C ALA A 239 -10.83 -13.48 -29.49
N LEU A 240 -11.97 -12.98 -29.01
CA LEU A 240 -12.00 -11.79 -28.16
C LEU A 240 -11.25 -12.02 -26.84
N SER A 241 -11.34 -13.25 -26.32
CA SER A 241 -10.74 -13.63 -25.06
C SER A 241 -10.76 -15.14 -24.83
N GLY A 242 -9.96 -15.60 -23.87
CA GLY A 242 -10.00 -16.95 -23.35
C GLY A 242 -9.80 -16.97 -21.83
N THR A 243 -10.29 -18.03 -21.21
CA THR A 243 -10.12 -18.30 -19.78
C THR A 243 -9.80 -19.78 -19.61
N ALA A 244 -8.85 -20.11 -18.74
CA ALA A 244 -8.44 -21.48 -18.45
C ALA A 244 -8.28 -21.69 -16.95
N VAL A 245 -8.78 -22.82 -16.43
CA VAL A 245 -8.61 -23.22 -15.02
C VAL A 245 -8.20 -24.68 -14.98
N PHE A 246 -7.12 -24.96 -14.27
CA PHE A 246 -6.62 -26.30 -14.04
C PHE A 246 -6.70 -26.64 -12.56
N LEU A 247 -7.28 -27.80 -12.26
CA LEU A 247 -7.48 -28.31 -10.92
C LEU A 247 -7.00 -29.76 -10.80
N ASP A 248 -6.49 -30.12 -9.64
CA ASP A 248 -6.26 -31.52 -9.29
C ASP A 248 -7.61 -32.17 -8.94
N CYS A 249 -8.00 -33.20 -9.70
CA CYS A 249 -9.29 -33.87 -9.52
C CYS A 249 -9.40 -34.72 -8.26
N HIS A 250 -8.27 -35.06 -7.60
CA HIS A 250 -8.27 -35.83 -6.36
C HIS A 250 -8.36 -34.92 -5.13
N THR A 251 -7.67 -33.78 -5.15
CA THR A 251 -7.57 -32.87 -3.99
C THR A 251 -8.49 -31.65 -4.09
N GLY A 252 -8.93 -31.29 -5.30
CA GLY A 252 -9.65 -30.05 -5.58
C GLY A 252 -8.76 -28.81 -5.56
N GLU A 253 -7.43 -28.97 -5.45
CA GLU A 253 -6.47 -27.87 -5.49
C GLU A 253 -6.45 -27.20 -6.86
N ILE A 254 -6.48 -25.86 -6.91
CA ILE A 254 -6.31 -25.12 -8.15
C ILE A 254 -4.82 -25.00 -8.44
N LEU A 255 -4.40 -25.54 -9.59
CA LEU A 255 -3.01 -25.57 -10.04
C LEU A 255 -2.64 -24.35 -10.88
N ALA A 256 -3.58 -23.90 -11.73
CA ALA A 256 -3.44 -22.69 -12.53
C ALA A 256 -4.83 -22.08 -12.82
N ALA A 257 -4.91 -20.76 -12.89
CA ALA A 257 -6.13 -20.04 -13.29
C ALA A 257 -5.74 -18.79 -14.09
N ALA A 258 -6.03 -18.79 -15.38
CA ALA A 258 -5.59 -17.77 -16.32
C ALA A 258 -6.76 -17.15 -17.07
N ASP A 259 -6.64 -15.87 -17.37
CA ASP A 259 -7.55 -15.13 -18.22
C ASP A 259 -6.76 -14.24 -19.19
N PHE A 260 -7.23 -14.13 -20.43
CA PHE A 260 -6.60 -13.27 -21.43
C PHE A 260 -7.67 -12.60 -22.31
N VAL A 261 -7.52 -11.28 -22.54
CA VAL A 261 -8.32 -10.50 -23.49
C VAL A 261 -7.37 -9.92 -24.53
N ASP A 262 -7.69 -10.06 -25.82
CA ASP A 262 -6.94 -9.36 -26.87
C ASP A 262 -7.42 -7.91 -27.03
N ASP A 263 -7.35 -7.14 -25.93
CA ASP A 263 -7.65 -5.71 -25.90
C ASP A 263 -6.69 -4.98 -24.96
N SER A 264 -5.99 -3.99 -25.50
CA SER A 264 -5.09 -3.08 -24.77
C SER A 264 -5.76 -2.29 -23.64
N SER A 265 -7.10 -2.14 -23.68
CA SER A 265 -7.88 -1.44 -22.65
C SER A 265 -8.36 -2.36 -21.52
N SER A 266 -8.13 -3.66 -21.65
CA SER A 266 -8.64 -4.66 -20.72
C SER A 266 -8.00 -4.58 -19.33
N ASN A 267 -8.79 -4.91 -18.32
CA ASN A 267 -8.32 -4.95 -16.94
C ASN A 267 -7.56 -6.25 -16.67
N ILE A 268 -6.23 -6.16 -16.65
CA ILE A 268 -5.28 -7.26 -16.35
C ILE A 268 -5.56 -7.92 -14.98
N LEU A 269 -6.29 -7.24 -14.08
CA LEU A 269 -6.60 -7.77 -12.75
C LEU A 269 -7.90 -8.58 -12.68
N LYS A 270 -8.65 -8.70 -13.78
CA LYS A 270 -9.95 -9.38 -13.78
C LYS A 270 -9.79 -10.86 -14.10
N LEU A 271 -10.18 -11.74 -13.17
CA LEU A 271 -10.26 -13.18 -13.42
C LEU A 271 -11.70 -13.61 -13.74
N ARG A 272 -12.00 -13.77 -15.03
CA ARG A 272 -13.37 -14.06 -15.51
C ARG A 272 -13.88 -15.45 -15.14
N ALA A 273 -12.99 -16.39 -14.87
CA ALA A 273 -13.35 -17.70 -14.32
C ALA A 273 -14.20 -17.62 -13.04
N ILE A 274 -14.06 -16.53 -12.28
CA ILE A 274 -14.78 -16.30 -11.02
C ILE A 274 -15.86 -15.22 -11.20
N SER A 275 -15.57 -14.17 -11.97
CA SER A 275 -16.46 -13.00 -12.02
C SER A 275 -17.59 -13.09 -13.05
N ASP A 276 -17.41 -13.85 -14.14
CA ASP A 276 -18.30 -13.80 -15.29
C ASP A 276 -19.12 -15.09 -15.39
N CYS A 277 -20.43 -14.95 -15.59
CA CYS A 277 -21.32 -16.08 -15.86
C CYS A 277 -21.42 -16.30 -17.36
N PHE A 278 -21.37 -17.55 -17.80
CA PHE A 278 -21.58 -17.95 -19.18
C PHE A 278 -22.43 -19.22 -19.25
N GLU A 279 -23.12 -19.42 -20.37
CA GLU A 279 -23.89 -20.64 -20.60
C GLU A 279 -22.92 -21.82 -20.86
N PRO A 280 -22.99 -22.92 -20.09
CA PRO A 280 -22.05 -24.03 -20.22
C PRO A 280 -22.24 -24.85 -21.51
N GLY A 281 -23.35 -24.67 -22.22
CA GLY A 281 -23.62 -25.37 -23.47
C GLY A 281 -23.49 -26.89 -23.35
N SER A 282 -22.83 -27.51 -24.31
CA SER A 282 -22.71 -28.98 -24.38
C SER A 282 -21.88 -29.60 -23.25
N VAL A 283 -21.03 -28.85 -22.52
CA VAL A 283 -20.24 -29.45 -21.43
C VAL A 283 -21.11 -29.90 -20.25
N LEU A 284 -22.30 -29.30 -20.08
CA LEU A 284 -23.24 -29.68 -19.03
C LEU A 284 -23.94 -31.02 -19.29
N LYS A 285 -23.95 -31.52 -20.54
CA LYS A 285 -24.64 -32.76 -20.91
C LYS A 285 -24.13 -33.98 -20.13
N ILE A 286 -22.87 -33.96 -19.68
CA ILE A 286 -22.28 -35.01 -18.84
C ILE A 286 -23.06 -35.15 -17.53
N VAL A 287 -23.48 -34.04 -16.93
CA VAL A 287 -24.26 -34.06 -15.67
C VAL A 287 -25.64 -34.66 -15.90
N THR A 288 -26.31 -34.30 -17.00
CA THR A 288 -27.61 -34.90 -17.36
C THR A 288 -27.47 -36.39 -17.65
N ALA A 289 -26.44 -36.81 -18.39
CA ALA A 289 -26.18 -38.21 -18.67
C ALA A 289 -25.88 -39.01 -17.38
N ALA A 290 -25.06 -38.46 -16.48
CA ALA A 290 -24.79 -39.06 -15.19
C ALA A 290 -26.06 -39.22 -14.34
N ALA A 291 -26.92 -38.20 -14.30
CA ALA A 291 -28.20 -38.27 -13.58
C ALA A 291 -29.15 -39.34 -14.14
N LEU A 292 -29.22 -39.48 -15.48
CA LEU A 292 -30.04 -40.53 -16.10
C LEU A 292 -29.55 -41.94 -15.75
N LEU A 293 -28.23 -42.14 -15.72
CA LEU A 293 -27.63 -43.41 -15.30
C LEU A 293 -27.84 -43.67 -13.80
N ASP A 294 -27.67 -42.66 -12.95
CA ASP A 294 -27.83 -42.77 -11.49
C ASP A 294 -29.28 -43.10 -11.09
N GLU A 295 -30.27 -42.51 -11.79
CA GLU A 295 -31.69 -42.80 -11.64
C GLU A 295 -32.11 -44.13 -12.31
N ASN A 296 -31.17 -44.87 -12.91
CA ASN A 296 -31.40 -46.11 -13.67
C ASN A 296 -32.49 -45.95 -14.75
N LEU A 297 -32.56 -44.78 -15.40
CA LEU A 297 -33.51 -44.50 -16.47
C LEU A 297 -33.02 -44.94 -17.84
N VAL A 298 -31.71 -45.19 -17.97
CA VAL A 298 -31.05 -45.59 -19.22
C VAL A 298 -29.91 -46.57 -18.93
N ASP A 299 -29.59 -47.42 -19.90
CA ASP A 299 -28.46 -48.36 -19.86
C ASP A 299 -27.29 -47.91 -20.76
N LEU A 300 -26.07 -48.40 -20.47
CA LEU A 300 -24.87 -48.05 -21.24
C LEU A 300 -24.89 -48.59 -22.69
N ASP A 301 -25.64 -49.64 -22.95
CA ASP A 301 -25.81 -50.26 -24.27
C ASP A 301 -27.12 -49.82 -24.98
N GLU A 302 -27.90 -48.94 -24.35
CA GLU A 302 -29.11 -48.38 -24.92
C GLU A 302 -28.81 -47.57 -26.19
N LYS A 303 -29.62 -47.77 -27.22
CA LYS A 303 -29.48 -47.07 -28.50
C LYS A 303 -30.56 -46.01 -28.64
N VAL A 304 -30.13 -44.76 -28.63
CA VAL A 304 -31.01 -43.61 -28.91
C VAL A 304 -30.91 -43.22 -30.38
N TYR A 305 -32.04 -43.18 -31.08
CA TYR A 305 -32.10 -42.64 -32.43
C TYR A 305 -32.07 -41.11 -32.37
N CYS A 306 -30.99 -40.48 -32.83
CA CYS A 306 -30.80 -39.02 -32.81
C CYS A 306 -31.54 -38.26 -33.92
N GLU A 307 -32.55 -38.88 -34.55
CA GLU A 307 -33.54 -38.21 -35.41
C GLU A 307 -32.94 -37.36 -36.53
N LYS A 308 -31.84 -37.87 -37.10
CA LYS A 308 -31.05 -37.22 -38.17
C LYS A 308 -30.66 -35.77 -37.82
N GLY A 309 -30.48 -35.45 -36.54
CA GLY A 309 -30.09 -34.12 -36.06
C GLY A 309 -31.24 -33.11 -35.97
N LEU A 310 -32.51 -33.54 -35.99
CA LEU A 310 -33.64 -32.63 -35.86
C LEU A 310 -34.77 -33.25 -35.03
N TRP A 311 -34.93 -32.77 -33.80
CA TRP A 311 -35.99 -33.23 -32.89
C TRP A 311 -37.12 -32.21 -32.79
N ARG A 312 -38.37 -32.67 -32.91
CA ARG A 312 -39.54 -31.81 -32.79
C ARG A 312 -40.16 -31.93 -31.39
N CYS A 313 -39.92 -30.93 -30.55
CA CYS A 313 -40.52 -30.84 -29.22
C CYS A 313 -41.74 -29.88 -29.26
N GLY A 314 -42.93 -30.45 -29.49
CA GLY A 314 -44.17 -29.68 -29.63
C GLY A 314 -44.14 -28.74 -30.84
N ARG A 315 -44.25 -27.42 -30.60
CA ARG A 315 -44.14 -26.40 -31.66
C ARG A 315 -42.70 -26.00 -32.00
N ARG A 316 -41.72 -26.38 -31.19
CA ARG A 316 -40.30 -26.01 -31.37
C ARG A 316 -39.53 -27.13 -32.04
N ARG A 317 -38.51 -26.75 -32.82
CA ARG A 317 -37.52 -27.67 -33.39
C ARG A 317 -36.21 -27.46 -32.63
N LEU A 318 -35.62 -28.55 -32.15
CA LEU A 318 -34.30 -28.60 -31.55
C LEU A 318 -33.34 -29.15 -32.60
N HIS A 319 -32.24 -28.45 -32.79
CA HIS A 319 -31.12 -28.82 -33.64
C HIS A 319 -29.95 -29.30 -32.76
#